data_AF-A0A432FG62-F1
#
_entry.id   AF-A0A432FG62-F1
#
_cell.length_a   1.000
_cell.length_b   1.000
_cell.length_c   1.000
_cell.angle_alpha   90.00
_cell.angle_beta   90.00
_cell.angle_gamma   90.00
#
_symmetry.space_group_name_H-M   'P 1'
#
loop_
_entity.id
_entity.type
_entity.pdbx_description
1 polymer ?
#
loop_
_entity_poly.entity_id
_entity_poly.type
_entity_poly.pdbx_seq_one_letter_code
_entity_poly.pdbx_strand_id
1 'polypeptide(L)'
;MPTTPSTNSAALVLPDPADATNAVAPEEIPDIRGLKDVVDIPTGNEWLWWLLVAAAALVVAGVAAWFVRRHLARRSEELAPPPPPPPHVVAWNRLQRALGLIHEAERFCIEVSHIIRVYLEERFNLHAPDRTTEEFLFELQTSKRLANEHKQLLADFLGECDMVKFAKAEPPEQELRNLHEAASRLVGETQPSLREETVGEEEAPVER
;
A
#
# COMPACT_ATOMS: atom_id res chain seq x y z
N MET A 1 -22.36 -102.72 -51.44
CA MET A 1 -22.79 -103.93 -50.72
C MET A 1 -23.35 -103.51 -49.37
N PRO A 2 -24.51 -104.02 -48.90
CA PRO A 2 -25.79 -103.89 -49.61
C PRO A 2 -27.03 -103.58 -48.72
N THR A 3 -28.08 -103.04 -49.36
CA THR A 3 -29.55 -103.30 -49.18
C THR A 3 -30.29 -103.15 -47.82
N THR A 4 -31.16 -102.11 -47.72
CA THR A 4 -32.67 -102.10 -47.62
C THR A 4 -33.45 -103.10 -46.72
N PRO A 5 -34.77 -102.95 -46.40
CA PRO A 5 -35.83 -102.04 -46.94
C PRO A 5 -36.86 -101.46 -45.91
N SER A 6 -38.00 -100.94 -46.43
CA SER A 6 -39.36 -100.87 -45.81
C SER A 6 -39.78 -99.57 -45.08
N THR A 7 -41.03 -99.03 -45.10
CA THR A 7 -42.21 -99.14 -46.02
C THR A 7 -43.24 -98.00 -45.78
N ASN A 8 -43.88 -97.53 -46.86
CA ASN A 8 -45.16 -96.80 -47.08
C ASN A 8 -46.00 -96.13 -45.94
N SER A 9 -46.28 -94.84 -46.18
CA SER A 9 -47.60 -94.16 -46.31
C SER A 9 -48.81 -94.50 -45.42
N ALA A 10 -49.30 -93.47 -44.70
CA ALA A 10 -50.73 -93.25 -44.47
C ALA A 10 -51.08 -91.75 -44.29
N ALA A 11 -51.86 -91.24 -45.25
CA ALA A 11 -52.98 -90.29 -45.15
C ALA A 11 -52.91 -89.03 -44.24
N LEU A 12 -52.88 -87.86 -44.90
CA LEU A 12 -53.41 -86.60 -44.38
C LEU A 12 -54.95 -86.65 -44.35
N VAL A 13 -55.57 -86.45 -43.18
CA VAL A 13 -57.02 -86.26 -43.03
C VAL A 13 -57.26 -84.83 -42.57
N LEU A 14 -57.84 -84.00 -43.44
CA LEU A 14 -58.44 -82.73 -43.06
C LEU A 14 -59.89 -82.97 -42.60
N PRO A 15 -60.34 -82.40 -41.48
CA PRO A 15 -61.76 -82.33 -41.14
C PRO A 15 -62.51 -81.30 -42.01
N ASP A 16 -63.75 -81.63 -42.33
CA ASP A 16 -64.69 -80.85 -43.16
C ASP A 16 -65.28 -79.65 -42.37
N PRO A 17 -65.31 -78.41 -42.89
CA PRO A 17 -65.66 -77.22 -42.10
C PRO A 17 -67.18 -76.98 -42.01
N ALA A 18 -67.94 -77.93 -41.44
CA ALA A 18 -69.41 -77.85 -41.43
C ALA A 18 -70.12 -78.53 -40.23
N ASP A 19 -69.63 -78.41 -39.00
CA ASP A 19 -70.51 -78.34 -37.80
C ASP A 19 -69.74 -78.04 -36.49
N ALA A 20 -69.85 -76.80 -35.99
CA ALA A 20 -69.53 -76.43 -34.61
C ALA A 20 -70.03 -75.01 -34.25
N THR A 21 -71.27 -74.67 -34.61
CA THR A 21 -71.89 -73.44 -34.06
C THR A 21 -72.51 -73.78 -32.71
N ASN A 22 -71.89 -73.31 -31.60
CA ASN A 22 -72.55 -72.50 -30.55
C ASN A 22 -71.71 -72.31 -29.27
N ALA A 23 -71.76 -71.06 -28.77
CA ALA A 23 -71.67 -70.66 -27.36
C ALA A 23 -70.44 -71.08 -26.51
N VAL A 24 -69.44 -70.20 -26.48
CA VAL A 24 -68.65 -69.91 -25.26
C VAL A 24 -68.65 -68.38 -25.04
N ALA A 25 -68.64 -67.96 -23.78
CA ALA A 25 -68.84 -66.59 -23.30
C ALA A 25 -67.80 -65.57 -23.81
N PRO A 26 -68.08 -64.25 -23.75
CA PRO A 26 -67.06 -63.23 -23.94
C PRO A 26 -66.04 -63.32 -22.79
N GLU A 27 -64.83 -63.81 -23.06
CA GLU A 27 -63.72 -63.58 -22.15
C GLU A 27 -63.36 -62.10 -22.17
N GLU A 28 -63.56 -61.44 -21.03
CA GLU A 28 -63.02 -60.11 -20.79
C GLU A 28 -61.50 -60.18 -20.89
N ILE A 29 -60.92 -59.44 -21.84
CA ILE A 29 -59.48 -59.23 -21.90
C ILE A 29 -59.07 -58.59 -20.56
N PRO A 30 -58.19 -59.21 -19.76
CA PRO A 30 -57.81 -58.64 -18.47
C PRO A 30 -57.10 -57.30 -18.69
N ASP A 31 -57.74 -56.24 -18.22
CA ASP A 31 -57.31 -54.85 -18.27
C ASP A 31 -55.86 -54.72 -17.74
N ILE A 32 -54.92 -54.35 -18.62
CA ILE A 32 -53.49 -54.18 -18.28
C ILE A 32 -53.31 -52.86 -17.52
N ARG A 33 -53.88 -52.79 -16.31
CA ARG A 33 -53.63 -51.71 -15.35
C ARG A 33 -52.25 -51.88 -14.75
N GLY A 34 -51.28 -51.20 -15.34
CA GLY A 34 -49.89 -51.36 -14.90
C GLY A 34 -48.87 -50.45 -15.57
N LEU A 35 -49.22 -49.20 -15.88
CA LEU A 35 -48.19 -48.15 -15.92
C LEU A 35 -47.66 -48.02 -14.49
N LYS A 36 -46.58 -48.75 -14.20
CA LYS A 36 -45.81 -48.60 -12.97
C LYS A 36 -45.35 -47.15 -12.93
N ASP A 37 -45.79 -46.44 -11.90
CA ASP A 37 -45.50 -45.04 -11.69
C ASP A 37 -43.99 -44.79 -11.87
N VAL A 38 -43.63 -43.73 -12.61
CA VAL A 38 -42.23 -43.35 -12.74
C VAL A 38 -41.83 -42.85 -11.36
N VAL A 39 -41.16 -43.71 -10.60
CA VAL A 39 -40.54 -43.32 -9.34
C VAL A 39 -39.52 -42.25 -9.69
N ASP A 40 -39.88 -41.00 -9.40
CA ASP A 40 -38.92 -39.90 -9.36
C ASP A 40 -37.78 -40.34 -8.44
N ILE A 41 -36.62 -40.59 -9.04
CA ILE A 41 -35.40 -40.81 -8.28
C ILE A 41 -35.07 -39.43 -7.72
N PRO A 42 -35.18 -39.18 -6.40
CA PRO A 42 -34.84 -37.88 -5.86
C PRO A 42 -33.37 -37.64 -6.15
N THR A 43 -33.07 -36.71 -7.06
CA THR A 43 -31.70 -36.36 -7.38
C THR A 43 -31.12 -35.68 -6.15
N GLY A 44 -30.43 -36.44 -5.30
CA GLY A 44 -29.77 -35.98 -4.08
C GLY A 44 -28.55 -35.11 -4.37
N ASN A 45 -28.71 -34.12 -5.25
CA ASN A 45 -27.72 -33.14 -5.70
C ASN A 45 -28.05 -31.73 -5.19
N GLU A 46 -29.12 -31.54 -4.40
CA GLU A 46 -29.44 -30.25 -3.78
C GLU A 46 -28.27 -29.70 -2.93
N TRP A 47 -27.54 -30.57 -2.22
CA TRP A 47 -26.35 -30.18 -1.47
C TRP A 47 -25.24 -29.59 -2.36
N LEU A 48 -25.17 -30.00 -3.64
CA LEU A 48 -24.23 -29.44 -4.62
C LEU A 48 -24.63 -28.01 -5.01
N TRP A 49 -25.93 -27.73 -5.14
CA TRP A 49 -26.44 -26.37 -5.33
C TRP A 49 -26.16 -25.49 -4.12
N TRP A 50 -26.37 -25.99 -2.89
CA TRP A 50 -25.98 -25.28 -1.67
C TRP A 50 -24.47 -25.02 -1.60
N LEU A 51 -23.64 -25.96 -2.04
CA LEU A 51 -22.19 -25.79 -2.14
C LEU A 51 -21.79 -24.72 -3.17
N LEU A 52 -22.44 -24.70 -4.34
CA LEU A 52 -22.23 -23.68 -5.37
C LEU A 52 -22.66 -22.29 -4.90
N VAL A 53 -23.79 -22.17 -4.19
CA VAL A 53 -24.25 -20.90 -3.59
C VAL A 53 -23.27 -20.44 -2.50
N ALA A 54 -22.79 -21.33 -1.64
CA ALA A 54 -21.79 -21.01 -0.62
C ALA A 54 -20.45 -20.57 -1.25
N ALA A 55 -19.99 -21.25 -2.30
CA ALA A 55 -18.79 -20.87 -3.04
C ALA A 55 -18.94 -19.51 -3.73
N ALA A 56 -20.08 -19.25 -4.37
CA ALA A 56 -20.37 -17.96 -4.99
C ALA A 56 -20.41 -16.83 -3.95
N ALA A 57 -21.05 -17.06 -2.79
CA ALA A 57 -21.08 -16.10 -1.69
C ALA A 57 -19.67 -15.79 -1.15
N LEU A 58 -18.81 -16.81 -1.04
CA LEU A 58 -17.41 -16.65 -0.60
C LEU A 58 -16.59 -15.85 -1.62
N VAL A 59 -16.76 -16.11 -2.92
CA VAL A 59 -16.14 -15.31 -4.00
C VAL A 59 -16.61 -13.86 -3.96
N VAL A 60 -17.91 -13.61 -3.82
CA VAL A 60 -18.47 -12.24 -3.71
C VAL A 60 -17.93 -11.53 -2.46
N ALA A 61 -17.89 -12.21 -1.31
CA ALA A 61 -17.30 -11.66 -0.08
C ALA A 61 -15.80 -11.36 -0.24
N GLY A 62 -15.04 -12.23 -0.92
CA GLY A 62 -13.63 -12.03 -1.23
C GLY A 62 -13.38 -10.83 -2.15
N VAL A 63 -14.18 -10.69 -3.21
CA VAL A 63 -14.12 -9.55 -4.14
C VAL A 63 -14.51 -8.26 -3.43
N ALA A 64 -15.57 -8.26 -2.62
CA ALA A 64 -15.98 -7.11 -1.83
C ALA A 64 -14.90 -6.71 -0.80
N ALA A 65 -14.32 -7.66 -0.08
CA ALA A 65 -13.22 -7.41 0.86
C ALA A 65 -11.96 -6.89 0.16
N TRP A 66 -11.62 -7.40 -1.03
CA TRP A 66 -10.54 -6.89 -1.86
C TRP A 66 -10.79 -5.45 -2.32
N PHE A 67 -12.00 -5.15 -2.79
CA PHE A 67 -12.38 -3.82 -3.24
C PHE A 67 -12.39 -2.81 -2.09
N VAL A 68 -12.94 -3.19 -0.93
CA VAL A 68 -12.91 -2.38 0.30
C VAL A 68 -11.48 -2.15 0.76
N ARG A 69 -10.61 -3.18 0.81
CA ARG A 69 -9.18 -3.00 1.15
C ARG A 69 -8.48 -2.06 0.17
N ARG A 70 -8.71 -2.20 -1.14
CA ARG A 70 -8.14 -1.32 -2.18
C ARG A 70 -8.62 0.12 -2.03
N HIS A 71 -9.89 0.32 -1.68
CA HIS A 71 -10.47 1.65 -1.47
C HIS A 71 -10.02 2.29 -0.14
N LEU A 72 -9.81 1.51 0.91
CA LEU A 72 -9.29 2.01 2.18
C LEU A 72 -7.80 2.38 2.07
N ALA A 73 -6.99 1.54 1.41
CA ALA A 73 -5.58 1.84 1.15
C ALA A 73 -5.41 3.16 0.36
N ARG A 74 -6.17 3.34 -0.71
CA ARG A 74 -6.17 4.59 -1.50
C ARG A 74 -6.58 5.82 -0.70
N ARG A 75 -7.51 5.67 0.25
CA ARG A 75 -7.86 6.77 1.18
C ARG A 75 -6.74 7.06 2.17
N SER A 76 -5.99 6.06 2.62
CA SER A 76 -4.82 6.27 3.48
C SER A 76 -3.69 7.04 2.77
N GLU A 77 -3.55 6.88 1.45
CA GLU A 77 -2.63 7.66 0.61
C GLU A 77 -3.12 9.11 0.41
N GLU A 78 -4.41 9.30 0.10
CA GLU A 78 -5.04 10.64 -0.07
C GLU A 78 -5.09 11.47 1.24
N LEU A 79 -4.88 10.83 2.39
CA LEU A 79 -4.76 11.44 3.72
C LEU A 79 -3.31 11.63 4.19
N ALA A 80 -2.30 11.37 3.34
CA ALA A 80 -0.92 11.71 3.66
C ALA A 80 -0.79 13.22 3.88
N PRO A 81 -0.16 13.67 4.98
CA PRO A 81 0.12 15.10 5.17
C PRO A 81 1.03 15.60 4.05
N PRO A 82 0.93 16.89 3.66
CA PRO A 82 1.85 17.47 2.67
C PRO A 82 3.30 17.28 3.14
N PRO A 83 4.25 17.13 2.20
CA PRO A 83 5.66 16.96 2.54
C PRO A 83 6.13 18.13 3.43
N PRO A 84 7.02 17.89 4.41
CA PRO A 84 7.51 18.93 5.29
C PRO A 84 8.19 20.03 4.46
N PRO A 85 8.04 21.32 4.85
CA PRO A 85 8.68 22.42 4.14
C PRO A 85 10.21 22.27 4.13
N PRO A 86 10.91 22.69 3.06
CA PRO A 86 12.35 22.53 2.95
C PRO A 86 13.11 23.15 4.14
N PRO A 87 14.19 22.52 4.65
CA PRO A 87 14.91 22.98 5.84
C PRO A 87 15.37 24.43 5.77
N HIS A 88 15.81 24.89 4.60
CA HIS A 88 16.26 26.27 4.39
C HIS A 88 15.11 27.29 4.54
N VAL A 89 13.89 26.96 4.09
CA VAL A 89 12.68 27.78 4.26
C VAL A 89 12.28 27.83 5.73
N VAL A 90 12.35 26.71 6.44
CA VAL A 90 12.07 26.66 7.89
C VAL A 90 13.08 27.50 8.66
N ALA A 91 14.37 27.33 8.38
CA ALA A 91 15.46 28.07 9.02
C ALA A 91 15.32 29.58 8.78
N TRP A 92 15.11 30.01 7.54
CA TRP A 92 14.91 31.42 7.19
C TRP A 92 13.75 32.04 7.97
N ASN A 93 12.59 31.39 7.96
CA ASN A 93 11.41 31.88 8.69
C ASN A 93 11.61 31.91 10.21
N ARG A 94 12.43 31.03 10.78
CA ARG A 94 12.80 31.09 12.20
C ARG A 94 13.78 32.24 12.49
N LEU A 95 14.80 32.44 11.66
CA LEU A 95 15.76 33.56 11.80
C LEU A 95 15.05 34.92 11.77
N GLN A 96 14.13 35.14 10.81
CA GLN A 96 13.34 36.38 10.76
C GLN A 96 12.50 36.62 12.02
N ARG A 97 12.01 35.56 12.69
CA ARG A 97 11.31 35.68 13.98
C ARG A 97 12.27 35.90 15.15
N ALA A 98 13.47 35.34 15.10
CA ALA A 98 14.50 35.52 16.12
C ALA A 98 14.94 37.00 16.25
N LEU A 99 14.81 37.82 15.21
CA LEU A 99 14.99 39.29 15.30
C LEU A 99 14.06 39.95 16.34
N GLY A 100 12.92 39.34 16.70
CA GLY A 100 12.07 39.81 17.81
C GLY A 100 12.73 39.68 19.19
N LEU A 101 13.79 38.88 19.31
CA LEU A 101 14.59 38.68 20.52
C LEU A 101 15.86 39.54 20.55
N ILE A 102 16.09 40.45 19.58
CA ILE A 102 17.37 41.18 19.43
C ILE A 102 17.79 42.00 20.66
N HIS A 103 16.86 42.35 21.54
CA HIS A 103 17.14 43.06 22.81
C HIS A 103 17.37 42.11 24.00
N GLU A 104 17.26 40.80 23.80
CA GLU A 104 17.46 39.73 24.79
C GLU A 104 18.65 38.85 24.37
N ALA A 105 19.86 39.42 24.38
CA ALA A 105 21.08 38.87 23.76
C ALA A 105 21.30 37.35 23.99
N GLU A 106 21.19 36.87 25.23
CA GLU A 106 21.32 35.44 25.57
C GLU A 106 20.28 34.58 24.85
N ARG A 107 19.00 34.96 24.93
CA ARG A 107 17.89 34.22 24.29
C ARG A 107 17.99 34.27 22.77
N PHE A 108 18.41 35.40 22.21
CA PHE A 108 18.69 35.55 20.79
C PHE A 108 19.79 34.57 20.34
N CYS A 109 20.96 34.57 21.01
CA CYS A 109 22.08 33.70 20.68
C CYS A 109 21.77 32.20 20.87
N ILE A 110 20.95 31.84 21.86
CA ILE A 110 20.40 30.48 22.00
C ILE A 110 19.55 30.13 20.77
N GLU A 111 18.57 30.96 20.42
CA GLU A 111 17.64 30.69 19.31
C GLU A 111 18.36 30.61 17.96
N VAL A 112 19.16 31.61 17.56
CA VAL A 112 19.81 31.61 16.24
C VAL A 112 20.81 30.46 16.08
N SER A 113 21.56 30.12 17.13
CA SER A 113 22.48 28.98 17.06
C SER A 113 21.75 27.64 17.06
N HIS A 114 20.61 27.52 17.74
CA HIS A 114 19.76 26.33 17.65
C HIS A 114 19.16 26.16 16.24
N ILE A 115 18.65 27.24 15.63
CA ILE A 115 18.12 27.23 14.26
C ILE A 115 19.18 26.72 13.28
N ILE A 116 20.41 27.24 13.36
CA ILE A 116 21.50 26.83 12.47
C ILE A 116 21.89 25.36 12.70
N ARG A 117 21.95 24.89 13.95
CA ARG A 117 22.24 23.47 14.24
C ARG A 117 21.19 22.51 13.64
N VAL A 118 19.90 22.83 13.80
CA VAL A 118 18.80 22.02 13.22
C VAL A 118 18.85 22.05 11.70
N TYR A 119 19.07 23.23 11.10
CA TYR A 119 19.22 23.36 9.65
C TYR A 119 20.35 22.47 9.10
N LEU A 120 21.50 22.43 9.76
CA LEU A 120 22.65 21.61 9.38
C LEU A 120 22.36 20.11 9.51
N GLU A 121 21.58 19.70 10.51
CA GLU A 121 21.14 18.32 10.68
C GLU A 121 20.15 17.92 9.57
N GLU A 122 19.02 18.64 9.45
CA GLU A 122 17.97 18.36 8.47
C GLU A 122 18.48 18.37 7.02
N ARG A 123 19.46 19.24 6.71
CA ARG A 123 20.01 19.40 5.36
C ARG A 123 21.18 18.48 5.04
N PHE A 124 22.18 18.42 5.93
CA PHE A 124 23.47 17.80 5.64
C PHE A 124 23.68 16.48 6.39
N ASN A 125 22.71 16.08 7.22
CA ASN A 125 22.80 14.96 8.16
C ASN A 125 24.00 15.11 9.12
N LEU A 126 24.21 16.35 9.59
CA LEU A 126 25.24 16.71 10.56
C LEU A 126 24.57 16.90 11.92
N HIS A 127 24.78 15.95 12.85
CA HIS A 127 24.14 15.89 14.17
C HIS A 127 24.63 17.00 15.12
N ALA A 128 24.33 18.24 14.79
CA ALA A 128 24.81 19.44 15.47
C ALA A 128 24.00 19.83 16.72
N PRO A 129 22.68 19.54 16.86
CA PRO A 129 21.95 19.81 18.09
C PRO A 129 22.41 18.94 19.27
N ASP A 130 22.68 17.65 19.02
CA ASP A 130 23.02 16.64 20.04
C ASP A 130 24.48 16.69 20.53
N ARG A 131 25.26 17.71 20.14
CA ARG A 131 26.71 17.80 20.38
C ARG A 131 27.14 19.15 20.92
N THR A 132 28.20 19.15 21.71
CA THR A 132 28.86 20.40 22.08
C THR A 132 29.46 21.08 20.84
N THR A 133 29.69 22.39 20.92
CA THR A 133 30.29 23.17 19.82
C THR A 133 31.65 22.62 19.42
N GLU A 134 32.48 22.23 20.39
CA GLU A 134 33.82 21.71 20.18
C GLU A 134 33.80 20.36 19.43
N GLU A 135 32.97 19.41 19.90
CA GLU A 135 32.80 18.10 19.24
C GLU A 135 32.25 18.23 17.82
N PHE A 136 31.26 19.10 17.62
CA PHE A 136 30.66 19.34 16.32
C PHE A 136 31.65 19.97 15.34
N LEU A 137 32.37 21.02 15.74
CA LEU A 137 33.36 21.67 14.90
C LEU A 137 34.56 20.75 14.59
N PHE A 138 34.97 19.90 15.53
CA PHE A 138 36.00 18.89 15.31
C PHE A 138 35.59 17.87 14.23
N GLU A 139 34.38 17.31 14.31
CA GLU A 139 33.86 16.40 13.27
C GLU A 139 33.76 17.11 11.90
N LEU A 140 33.24 18.34 11.90
CA LEU A 140 33.01 19.16 10.71
C LEU A 140 34.29 19.40 9.90
N GLN A 141 35.48 19.49 10.53
CA GLN A 141 36.75 19.65 9.82
C GLN A 141 36.93 18.58 8.73
N THR A 142 36.65 17.32 9.05
CA THR A 142 36.82 16.18 8.13
C THR A 142 35.66 15.99 7.15
N SER A 143 34.50 16.58 7.43
CA SER A 143 33.29 16.46 6.60
C SER A 143 33.48 17.09 5.21
N LYS A 144 32.92 16.45 4.18
CA LYS A 144 32.85 16.97 2.80
C LYS A 144 31.48 17.60 2.47
N ARG A 145 30.58 17.72 3.44
CA ARG A 145 29.21 18.23 3.26
C ARG A 145 29.14 19.76 3.07
N LEU A 146 30.15 20.49 3.54
CA LEU A 146 30.24 21.95 3.52
C LEU A 146 31.59 22.40 2.95
N ALA A 147 31.59 23.51 2.21
CA ALA A 147 32.82 24.15 1.76
C ALA A 147 33.59 24.75 2.94
N ASN A 148 34.93 24.85 2.82
CA ASN A 148 35.78 25.30 3.92
C ASN A 148 35.46 26.75 4.38
N GLU A 149 34.99 27.61 3.48
CA GLU A 149 34.53 28.96 3.82
C GLU A 149 33.29 28.94 4.74
N HIS A 150 32.32 28.06 4.48
CA HIS A 150 31.14 27.90 5.34
C HIS A 150 31.49 27.25 6.67
N LYS A 151 32.47 26.34 6.72
CA LYS A 151 32.99 25.79 7.98
C LYS A 151 33.61 26.87 8.86
N GLN A 152 34.39 27.78 8.28
CA GLN A 152 35.00 28.89 9.02
C GLN A 152 33.92 29.85 9.55
N LEU A 153 33.02 30.31 8.67
CA LEU A 153 31.90 31.19 9.04
C LEU A 153 31.03 30.57 10.16
N LEU A 154 30.80 29.27 10.12
CA LEU A 154 30.05 28.53 11.13
C LEU A 154 30.82 28.39 12.47
N ALA A 155 32.14 28.21 12.43
CA ALA A 155 32.98 28.17 13.62
C ALA A 155 32.98 29.52 14.35
N ASP A 156 33.16 30.61 13.60
CA ASP A 156 33.17 31.98 14.13
C ASP A 156 31.80 32.33 14.74
N PHE A 157 30.71 32.07 13.99
CA PHE A 157 29.33 32.28 14.45
C PHE A 157 28.97 31.51 15.73
N LEU A 158 29.34 30.23 15.82
CA LEU A 158 29.05 29.43 17.02
C LEU A 158 29.88 29.87 18.22
N GLY A 159 31.14 30.25 18.01
CA GLY A 159 32.01 30.79 19.07
C GLY A 159 31.48 32.10 19.67
N GLU A 160 31.10 33.05 18.83
CA GLU A 160 30.46 34.31 19.26
C GLU A 160 29.15 34.06 20.02
N CYS A 161 28.29 33.17 19.51
CA CYS A 161 27.05 32.79 20.21
C CYS A 161 27.32 32.18 21.60
N ASP A 162 28.37 31.36 21.73
CA ASP A 162 28.72 30.68 22.99
C ASP A 162 29.35 31.63 24.02
N MET A 163 30.07 32.67 23.58
CA MET A 163 30.51 33.76 24.47
C MET A 163 29.33 34.45 25.15
N VAL A 164 28.24 34.72 24.43
CA VAL A 164 27.04 35.32 25.02
C VAL A 164 26.37 34.36 26.02
N LYS A 165 26.16 33.09 25.63
CA LYS A 165 25.49 32.07 26.47
C LYS A 165 26.24 31.76 27.77
N PHE A 166 27.55 31.57 27.69
CA PHE A 166 28.32 30.97 28.79
C PHE A 166 29.22 31.97 29.52
N ALA A 167 29.75 32.99 28.83
CA ALA A 167 30.55 34.04 29.44
C ALA A 167 29.74 35.28 29.86
N LYS A 168 28.42 35.28 29.62
CA LYS A 168 27.50 36.40 29.91
C LYS A 168 27.95 37.73 29.28
N ALA A 169 28.47 37.67 28.07
CA ALA A 169 28.76 38.86 27.30
C ALA A 169 27.44 39.61 26.98
N GLU A 170 27.47 40.94 27.08
CA GLU A 170 26.37 41.83 26.67
C GLU A 170 26.81 42.60 25.41
N PRO A 171 26.85 41.95 24.22
CA PRO A 171 27.26 42.60 22.99
C PRO A 171 26.23 43.67 22.57
N PRO A 172 26.67 44.76 21.92
CA PRO A 172 25.76 45.75 21.34
C PRO A 172 24.86 45.13 20.27
N GLU A 173 23.68 45.72 20.07
CA GLU A 173 22.68 45.24 19.10
C GLU A 173 23.25 45.05 17.68
N GLN A 174 24.24 45.86 17.29
CA GLN A 174 24.90 45.72 15.99
C GLN A 174 25.64 44.37 15.84
N GLU A 175 26.28 43.86 16.89
CA GLU A 175 26.95 42.55 16.85
C GLU A 175 25.91 41.42 16.78
N LEU A 176 24.77 41.55 17.49
CA LEU A 176 23.65 40.61 17.37
C LEU A 176 23.03 40.62 15.94
N ARG A 177 23.01 41.78 15.28
CA ARG A 177 22.61 41.90 13.87
C ARG A 177 23.63 41.27 12.92
N ASN A 178 24.93 41.40 13.20
CA ASN A 178 25.98 40.70 12.44
C ASN A 178 25.85 39.17 12.60
N LEU A 179 25.54 38.67 13.80
CA LEU A 179 25.23 37.25 14.05
C LEU A 179 23.99 36.78 13.26
N HIS A 180 22.92 37.58 13.22
CA HIS A 180 21.76 37.30 12.37
C HIS A 180 22.14 37.22 10.89
N GLU A 181 22.98 38.14 10.41
CA GLU A 181 23.46 38.17 9.03
C GLU A 181 24.34 36.95 8.71
N ALA A 182 25.28 36.58 9.59
CA ALA A 182 26.09 35.37 9.45
C ALA A 182 25.22 34.10 9.39
N ALA A 183 24.22 33.97 10.27
CA ALA A 183 23.25 32.89 10.23
C ALA A 183 22.42 32.87 8.93
N SER A 184 21.92 34.02 8.51
CA SER A 184 21.15 34.16 7.27
C SER A 184 21.97 33.82 6.03
N ARG A 185 23.24 34.23 6.03
CA ARG A 185 24.23 33.94 4.99
C ARG A 185 24.57 32.46 4.93
N LEU A 186 24.78 31.81 6.08
CA LEU A 186 24.94 30.35 6.16
C LEU A 186 23.76 29.62 5.54
N VAL A 187 22.52 30.00 5.84
CA VAL A 187 21.32 29.37 5.22
C VAL A 187 21.26 29.67 3.72
N GLY A 188 21.39 30.94 3.33
CA GLY A 188 21.18 31.39 1.94
C GLY A 188 22.26 30.95 0.95
N GLU A 189 23.54 30.95 1.33
CA GLU A 189 24.63 30.47 0.47
C GLU A 189 24.69 28.95 0.37
N THR A 190 24.18 28.24 1.39
CA THR A 190 24.22 26.78 1.39
C THR A 190 22.93 26.12 0.93
N GLN A 191 21.85 26.86 0.64
CA GLN A 191 20.54 26.33 0.21
C GLN A 191 20.63 25.45 -1.06
N PRO A 192 19.62 24.62 -1.40
CA PRO A 192 19.72 23.74 -2.56
C PRO A 192 19.89 24.60 -3.82
N SER A 193 20.77 24.17 -4.72
CA SER A 193 20.83 24.79 -6.04
C SER A 193 19.64 24.32 -6.87
N LEU A 194 19.15 25.17 -7.78
CA LEU A 194 18.03 24.82 -8.69
C LEU A 194 18.20 23.48 -9.41
N ARG A 195 19.44 23.00 -9.62
CA ARG A 195 19.74 21.69 -10.22
C ARG A 195 19.51 20.52 -9.28
N GLU A 196 19.70 20.72 -7.98
CA GLU A 196 19.43 19.71 -6.95
C GLU A 196 17.92 19.61 -6.69
N GLU A 197 17.20 20.74 -6.75
CA GLU A 197 15.74 20.79 -6.62
C GLU A 197 15.06 20.02 -7.75
N THR A 198 15.44 20.26 -9.01
CA THR A 198 14.86 19.53 -10.16
C THR A 198 15.09 18.03 -10.11
N VAL A 199 16.24 17.57 -9.60
CA VAL A 199 16.53 16.12 -9.46
C VAL A 199 15.74 15.51 -8.30
N GLY A 200 15.56 16.26 -7.20
CA GLY A 200 14.72 15.83 -6.08
C GLY A 200 13.23 15.75 -6.43
N GLU A 201 12.73 16.61 -7.32
CA GLU A 201 11.36 16.56 -7.82
C GLU A 201 11.15 15.50 -8.92
N GLU A 202 12.14 15.21 -9.76
CA GLU A 202 12.04 14.13 -10.78
C GLU A 202 12.16 12.71 -10.18
N GLU A 203 12.86 12.52 -9.06
CA GLU A 203 12.90 11.23 -8.34
C GLU A 203 11.70 11.00 -7.40
N ALA A 204 10.86 12.02 -7.17
CA ALA A 204 9.60 11.85 -6.46
C ALA A 204 8.63 11.00 -7.33
N PRO A 205 8.10 9.86 -6.85
CA PRO A 205 7.27 9.00 -7.69
C PRO A 205 5.98 9.69 -8.14
N VAL A 206 5.90 10.05 -9.42
CA VAL A 206 4.65 10.41 -10.09
C VAL A 206 3.84 9.12 -10.30
N GLU A 207 3.15 8.69 -9.24
CA GLU A 207 2.31 7.48 -9.24
C GLU A 207 1.13 7.60 -10.24
N ARG A 208 0.85 6.50 -10.96
CA ARG A 208 -0.19 6.38 -11.99
C ARG A 208 -1.35 5.50 -11.54
#